data_AF-A0A816A6M8-F1
#
_entry.id   AF-A0A816A6M8-F1
#
_cell.length_a   1.000
_cell.length_b   1.000
_cell.length_c   1.000
_cell.angle_alpha   90.00
_cell.angle_beta   90.00
_cell.angle_gamma   90.00
#
_symmetry.space_group_name_H-M   'P 1'
#
loop_
_entity.id
_entity.type
_entity.pdbx_description
1 polymer ?
#
loop_
_entity_poly.entity_id
_entity_poly.type
_entity_poly.pdbx_seq_one_letter_code
_entity_poly.pdbx_strand_id
1 'polypeptide(L)'
;CGDSPLHCASQQNNTYSALCQPPCASGFCCSKWGFCGNTPLHCDNQQNDTYNTLCQPPCASGFCCSKWGFCGDTPLHCTDSGRCSPTCAPGLCCSKWGYCGSTSEYCNNKPEVGANDTSLTRKRFDCIFDQLDSGARDKRWQGLQEALSMVQFQAQNRDELIMFLAHVSHETDGLKTYEEYCGQSGACANDYQDSWCPPVQAEPGKQYYGRGWFQLSWPCNYNTAGQALGVDLLKNPEKVA
;
A
#
# COMPACT_ATOMS: atom_id res chain seq x y z
N CYS A 1 58.20 -19.14 21.03
CA CYS A 1 58.18 -20.59 20.77
C CYS A 1 57.02 -20.81 19.80
N GLY A 2 57.20 -20.63 18.49
CA GLY A 2 57.80 -21.61 17.57
C GLY A 2 56.73 -22.66 17.23
N ASP A 3 56.36 -23.00 15.99
CA ASP A 3 57.08 -22.95 14.72
C ASP A 3 56.10 -23.06 13.53
N SER A 4 56.37 -22.30 12.46
CA SER A 4 56.20 -22.76 11.06
C SER A 4 57.46 -23.57 10.69
N PRO A 5 57.55 -24.45 9.65
CA PRO A 5 57.09 -24.16 8.27
C PRO A 5 56.85 -25.38 7.33
N LEU A 6 56.36 -25.09 6.10
CA LEU A 6 56.81 -25.60 4.79
C LEU A 6 55.93 -24.92 3.70
N HIS A 7 56.40 -23.85 3.04
CA HIS A 7 57.18 -23.80 1.77
C HIS A 7 56.33 -24.17 0.54
N CYS A 8 56.16 -23.31 -0.48
CA CYS A 8 57.13 -22.74 -1.43
C CYS A 8 56.50 -21.54 -2.19
N ALA A 9 57.19 -20.58 -2.83
CA ALA A 9 58.61 -20.25 -2.96
C ALA A 9 58.81 -18.82 -3.51
N SER A 10 59.92 -18.21 -3.07
CA SER A 10 60.87 -17.29 -3.74
C SER A 10 60.46 -16.29 -4.84
N GLN A 11 60.71 -15.02 -4.49
CA GLN A 11 61.61 -14.03 -5.13
C GLN A 11 61.28 -13.36 -6.50
N GLN A 12 61.48 -12.04 -6.46
CA GLN A 12 61.79 -11.07 -7.52
C GLN A 12 60.64 -10.46 -8.32
N ASN A 13 60.04 -9.37 -7.79
CA ASN A 13 60.37 -8.03 -8.29
C ASN A 13 59.68 -6.92 -7.48
N ASN A 14 60.50 -5.91 -7.14
CA ASN A 14 60.08 -4.61 -6.67
C ASN A 14 59.08 -3.97 -7.66
N THR A 15 57.80 -4.00 -7.34
CA THR A 15 56.87 -2.92 -7.66
C THR A 15 55.81 -2.90 -6.57
N TYR A 16 55.72 -1.78 -5.83
CA TYR A 16 54.52 -1.43 -5.09
C TYR A 16 53.38 -1.26 -6.09
N SER A 17 52.66 -2.33 -6.44
CA SER A 17 51.49 -2.26 -7.31
C SER A 17 50.23 -2.20 -6.44
N ALA A 18 50.08 -1.06 -5.75
CA ALA A 18 48.78 -0.55 -5.32
C ALA A 18 48.09 0.02 -6.56
N LEU A 19 47.50 -0.83 -7.40
CA LEU A 19 46.83 -0.38 -8.62
C LEU A 19 45.65 -1.31 -8.87
N CYS A 20 44.46 -0.90 -8.41
CA CYS A 20 43.23 -1.55 -8.85
C CYS A 20 43.11 -1.39 -10.38
N GLN A 21 43.41 -2.47 -11.10
CA GLN A 21 42.94 -2.73 -12.46
C GLN A 21 42.73 -4.25 -12.60
N PRO A 22 41.72 -4.71 -13.36
CA PRO A 22 40.28 -4.46 -13.31
C PRO A 22 39.50 -5.67 -12.72
N PRO A 23 38.16 -5.55 -12.55
CA PRO A 23 37.52 -4.94 -11.39
C PRO A 23 37.63 -5.79 -10.11
N CYS A 24 37.45 -5.14 -8.95
CA CYS A 24 37.19 -5.87 -7.70
C CYS A 24 35.97 -6.79 -7.89
N ALA A 25 35.98 -7.95 -7.23
CA ALA A 25 34.86 -8.88 -7.28
C ALA A 25 33.55 -8.17 -6.87
N SER A 26 32.43 -8.64 -7.43
CA SER A 26 31.11 -8.07 -7.17
C SER A 26 30.86 -7.90 -5.66
N GLY A 27 30.51 -6.68 -5.25
CA GLY A 27 30.31 -6.32 -3.84
C GLY A 27 31.51 -5.71 -3.10
N PHE A 28 32.65 -5.46 -3.78
CA PHE A 28 33.83 -4.84 -3.19
C PHE A 28 34.25 -3.55 -3.91
N CYS A 29 34.59 -2.51 -3.13
CA CYS A 29 35.08 -1.21 -3.59
C CYS A 29 36.61 -1.17 -3.56
N CYS A 30 37.24 -0.37 -4.42
CA CYS A 30 38.67 -0.10 -4.34
C CYS A 30 38.98 1.11 -3.43
N SER A 31 39.75 0.88 -2.37
CA SER A 31 40.23 1.91 -1.47
C SER A 31 41.25 2.84 -2.13
N LYS A 32 41.50 4.00 -1.51
CA LYS A 32 42.53 4.98 -1.98
C LYS A 32 43.93 4.40 -2.03
N TRP A 33 44.14 3.30 -1.31
CA TRP A 33 45.42 2.62 -1.20
C TRP A 33 45.50 1.41 -2.15
N GLY A 34 44.51 1.21 -3.01
CA GLY A 34 44.52 0.15 -4.03
C GLY A 34 44.10 -1.23 -3.51
N PHE A 35 43.23 -1.28 -2.49
CA PHE A 35 42.75 -2.55 -1.91
C PHE A 35 41.24 -2.72 -2.09
N CYS A 36 40.79 -3.92 -2.42
CA CYS A 36 39.36 -4.24 -2.50
C CYS A 36 38.77 -4.50 -1.11
N GLY A 37 37.64 -3.88 -0.76
CA GLY A 37 36.95 -4.07 0.52
C GLY A 37 35.51 -3.55 0.48
N ASN A 38 34.68 -3.93 1.45
CA ASN A 38 33.26 -3.52 1.55
C ASN A 38 32.96 -2.63 2.76
N THR A 39 34.00 -2.07 3.38
CA THR A 39 33.87 -1.15 4.52
C THR A 39 33.98 0.30 4.04
N PRO A 40 33.52 1.29 4.83
CA PRO A 40 33.64 2.70 4.46
C PRO A 40 35.07 3.11 4.08
N LEU A 41 36.09 2.61 4.77
CA LEU A 41 37.51 2.86 4.44
C LEU A 41 37.91 2.47 3.01
N HIS A 42 37.18 1.54 2.39
CA HIS A 42 37.40 1.08 1.02
C HIS A 42 36.46 1.73 0.01
N CYS A 43 35.32 2.26 0.45
CA CYS A 43 34.27 2.81 -0.39
C CYS A 43 34.11 4.33 -0.27
N ASP A 44 34.96 5.06 0.45
CA ASP A 44 34.77 6.50 0.73
C ASP A 44 35.79 7.40 0.00
N ASN A 45 36.14 7.04 -1.24
CA ASN A 45 37.08 7.80 -2.07
C ASN A 45 36.36 8.89 -2.87
N GLN A 46 36.52 10.15 -2.45
CA GLN A 46 35.96 11.32 -3.14
C GLN A 46 36.71 11.77 -4.41
N GLN A 47 37.46 10.88 -5.09
CA GLN A 47 38.06 11.23 -6.38
C GLN A 47 37.85 10.12 -7.41
N ASN A 48 36.99 10.45 -8.38
CA ASN A 48 36.87 9.82 -9.70
C ASN A 48 36.56 8.32 -9.76
N ASP A 49 35.44 7.92 -9.18
CA ASP A 49 34.68 6.80 -9.75
C ASP A 49 33.21 7.20 -9.87
N THR A 50 32.69 7.20 -11.08
CA THR A 50 31.30 7.50 -11.47
C THR A 50 30.28 6.46 -10.99
N TYR A 51 30.58 5.73 -9.91
CA TYR A 51 29.77 4.64 -9.35
C TYR A 51 29.49 4.78 -7.85
N ASN A 52 29.70 5.97 -7.27
CA ASN A 52 29.62 6.12 -5.82
C ASN A 52 29.12 7.50 -5.37
N THR A 53 27.93 7.89 -5.83
CA THR A 53 27.21 9.00 -5.22
C THR A 53 26.35 8.47 -4.09
N LEU A 54 26.58 9.01 -2.90
CA LEU A 54 25.60 9.03 -1.81
C LEU A 54 24.25 9.50 -2.36
N CYS A 55 23.15 8.97 -1.84
CA CYS A 55 21.80 9.31 -2.29
C CYS A 55 21.49 10.78 -2.03
N GLN A 56 21.89 11.65 -2.96
CA GLN A 56 21.42 13.02 -3.04
C GLN A 56 20.12 12.97 -3.84
N PRO A 57 18.96 13.25 -3.23
CA PRO A 57 17.69 13.10 -3.94
C PRO A 57 17.64 14.03 -5.17
N PRO A 58 17.30 13.52 -6.37
CA PRO A 58 17.19 12.10 -6.77
C PRO A 58 18.50 11.53 -7.39
N CYS A 59 18.72 10.21 -7.21
CA CYS A 59 19.74 9.45 -7.96
C CYS A 59 19.52 9.61 -9.47
N ALA A 60 20.59 9.47 -10.26
CA ALA A 60 20.52 9.54 -11.72
C ALA A 60 19.51 8.52 -12.28
N SER A 61 18.85 8.89 -13.39
CA SER A 61 17.82 8.06 -14.04
C SER A 61 18.34 6.64 -14.30
N GLY A 62 17.61 5.64 -13.79
CA GLY A 62 17.98 4.22 -13.90
C GLY A 62 18.70 3.63 -12.69
N PHE A 63 19.04 4.43 -11.67
CA PHE A 63 19.72 3.97 -10.45
C PHE A 63 18.81 4.08 -9.20
N CYS A 64 18.86 3.06 -8.34
CA CYS A 64 18.12 2.94 -7.08
C CYS A 64 18.98 3.33 -5.87
N CYS A 65 18.38 3.85 -4.80
CA CYS A 65 19.06 4.10 -3.53
C CYS A 65 19.00 2.87 -2.62
N SER A 66 20.14 2.30 -2.25
CA SER A 66 20.21 1.21 -1.28
C SER A 66 19.85 1.70 0.13
N LYS A 67 19.51 0.77 1.04
CA LYS A 67 19.32 1.08 2.48
C LYS A 67 20.54 1.71 3.16
N TRP A 68 21.70 1.62 2.52
CA TRP A 68 22.97 2.16 3.00
C TRP A 68 23.29 3.54 2.42
N GLY A 69 22.37 4.12 1.64
CA GLY A 69 22.50 5.48 1.13
C GLY A 69 23.37 5.60 -0.12
N PHE A 70 23.47 4.54 -0.93
CA PHE A 70 24.25 4.54 -2.18
C PHE A 70 23.36 4.31 -3.40
N CYS A 71 23.60 5.03 -4.49
CA CYS A 71 22.92 4.79 -5.77
C CYS A 71 23.54 3.60 -6.52
N GLY A 72 22.72 2.70 -7.09
CA GLY A 72 23.17 1.57 -7.91
C GLY A 72 22.02 0.88 -8.65
N ASP A 73 22.34 0.04 -9.63
CA ASP A 73 21.37 -0.67 -10.50
C ASP A 73 21.26 -2.17 -10.17
N THR A 74 22.00 -2.65 -9.17
CA THR A 74 22.01 -4.04 -8.75
C THR A 74 20.91 -4.34 -7.73
N PRO A 75 20.53 -5.62 -7.55
CA PRO A 75 19.53 -6.00 -6.55
C PRO A 75 19.84 -5.48 -5.13
N LEU A 76 21.10 -5.46 -4.70
CA LEU A 76 21.45 -4.89 -3.38
C LEU A 76 21.07 -3.39 -3.22
N HIS A 77 20.89 -2.68 -4.34
CA HIS A 77 20.46 -1.27 -4.37
C HIS A 77 18.96 -1.12 -4.65
N CYS A 78 18.36 -2.06 -5.38
CA CYS A 78 16.94 -2.03 -5.76
C CYS A 78 16.05 -3.02 -4.97
N THR A 79 16.61 -3.87 -4.09
CA THR A 79 15.94 -5.05 -3.52
C THR A 79 16.18 -5.31 -2.05
N ASP A 80 15.95 -4.31 -1.20
CA ASP A 80 15.22 -4.59 0.05
C ASP A 80 13.70 -4.47 -0.23
N SER A 81 13.07 -5.11 -1.24
CA SER A 81 13.01 -6.57 -1.45
C SER A 81 12.35 -6.92 -2.81
N GLY A 82 12.73 -6.28 -3.92
CA GLY A 82 12.01 -6.42 -5.20
C GLY A 82 10.58 -5.91 -5.09
N ARG A 83 10.32 -5.05 -4.10
CA ARG A 83 9.01 -4.56 -3.75
C ARG A 83 8.70 -3.27 -4.51
N CYS A 84 7.42 -3.05 -4.78
CA CYS A 84 6.96 -1.87 -5.51
C CYS A 84 7.03 -0.64 -4.60
N SER A 85 7.87 0.36 -4.91
CA SER A 85 7.88 1.66 -4.23
C SER A 85 8.54 2.76 -5.07
N PRO A 86 7.82 3.80 -5.53
CA PRO A 86 6.37 3.90 -5.75
C PRO A 86 5.92 3.18 -7.04
N THR A 87 6.85 2.85 -7.94
CA THR A 87 6.65 2.12 -9.20
C THR A 87 7.79 1.13 -9.40
N CYS A 88 7.56 0.10 -10.21
CA CYS A 88 8.65 -0.77 -10.67
C CYS A 88 9.52 -0.04 -11.71
N ALA A 89 10.73 -0.56 -11.96
CA ALA A 89 11.59 -0.05 -13.03
C ALA A 89 10.88 -0.14 -14.40
N PRO A 90 11.25 0.70 -15.38
CA PRO A 90 10.64 0.69 -16.71
C PRO A 90 10.63 -0.72 -17.34
N GLY A 91 9.46 -1.15 -17.82
CA GLY A 91 9.27 -2.49 -18.40
C GLY A 91 8.96 -3.61 -17.39
N LEU A 92 8.83 -3.29 -16.10
CA LEU A 92 8.42 -4.24 -15.05
C LEU A 92 7.06 -3.85 -14.46
N CYS A 93 6.27 -4.84 -14.08
CA CYS A 93 4.96 -4.71 -13.47
C CYS A 93 4.97 -5.11 -11.99
N CYS A 94 4.03 -4.57 -11.22
CA CYS A 94 3.89 -4.89 -9.80
C CYS A 94 2.84 -5.98 -9.57
N SER A 95 3.27 -7.15 -9.09
CA SER A 95 2.39 -8.26 -8.72
C SER A 95 1.46 -7.92 -7.56
N LYS A 96 0.42 -8.74 -7.36
CA LYS A 96 -0.50 -8.62 -6.21
C LYS A 96 0.18 -8.74 -4.85
N TRP A 97 1.34 -9.41 -4.80
CA TRP A 97 2.14 -9.60 -3.58
C TRP A 97 3.12 -8.45 -3.33
N GLY A 98 3.07 -7.41 -4.18
CA GLY A 98 3.90 -6.23 -4.03
C GLY A 98 5.31 -6.39 -4.56
N TYR A 99 5.55 -7.30 -5.52
CA TYR A 99 6.86 -7.55 -6.12
C TYR A 99 6.92 -7.17 -7.60
N CYS A 100 8.07 -6.72 -8.09
CA CYS A 100 8.29 -6.31 -9.49
C CYS A 100 8.73 -7.48 -10.38
N GLY A 101 8.20 -7.56 -11.60
CA GLY A 101 8.57 -8.59 -12.60
C GLY A 101 7.89 -8.38 -13.95
N SER A 102 8.32 -9.11 -14.99
CA SER A 102 7.90 -8.92 -16.40
C SER A 102 6.95 -9.99 -16.95
N THR A 103 6.67 -11.04 -16.17
CA THR A 103 5.78 -12.12 -16.63
C THR A 103 4.32 -11.76 -16.40
N SER A 104 3.42 -12.53 -17.03
CA SER A 104 1.97 -12.43 -16.84
C SER A 104 1.55 -12.44 -15.37
N GLU A 105 2.25 -13.16 -14.49
CA GLU A 105 1.93 -13.21 -13.05
C GLU A 105 2.11 -11.85 -12.34
N TYR A 106 3.02 -11.03 -12.85
CA TYR A 106 3.33 -9.69 -12.34
C TYR A 106 2.52 -8.61 -13.07
N CYS A 107 2.28 -8.79 -14.37
CA CYS A 107 1.62 -7.80 -15.23
C CYS A 107 0.10 -7.95 -15.32
N ASN A 108 -0.47 -9.13 -15.09
CA ASN A 108 -1.91 -9.35 -15.33
C ASN A 108 -2.80 -9.03 -14.11
N ASN A 109 -2.20 -8.69 -12.96
CA ASN A 109 -2.89 -8.54 -11.68
C ASN A 109 -2.87 -7.13 -11.06
N LYS A 110 -2.53 -6.09 -11.82
CA LYS A 110 -2.98 -4.74 -11.47
C LYS A 110 -3.60 -4.09 -12.72
N PRO A 111 -4.85 -3.62 -12.68
CA PRO A 111 -5.21 -2.56 -13.59
C PRO A 111 -4.22 -1.43 -13.30
N GLU A 112 -3.45 -1.01 -14.30
CA GLU A 112 -2.61 0.19 -14.20
C GLU A 112 -3.51 1.32 -13.68
N VAL A 113 -3.39 1.64 -12.39
CA VAL A 113 -4.11 2.75 -11.80
C VAL A 113 -3.26 3.95 -12.17
N GLY A 114 -3.64 4.64 -13.25
CA GLY A 114 -3.09 5.97 -13.50
C GLY A 114 -3.21 6.79 -12.21
N ALA A 115 -2.22 7.62 -11.90
CA ALA A 115 -2.23 8.41 -10.67
C ALA A 115 -3.49 9.28 -10.49
N ASN A 116 -4.24 9.51 -11.59
CA ASN A 116 -5.50 10.25 -11.66
C ASN A 116 -6.73 9.35 -11.89
N ASP A 117 -6.59 8.03 -11.78
CA ASP A 117 -7.71 7.11 -12.00
C ASP A 117 -8.56 7.03 -10.72
N THR A 118 -9.62 7.82 -10.71
CA THR A 118 -10.66 7.90 -9.68
C THR A 118 -11.79 6.89 -9.93
N SER A 119 -11.64 5.99 -10.92
CA SER A 119 -12.69 5.03 -11.24
C SER A 119 -12.63 3.80 -10.34
N LEU A 120 -13.77 3.49 -9.72
CA LEU A 120 -14.00 2.18 -9.14
C LEU A 120 -14.52 1.26 -10.23
N THR A 121 -13.66 0.40 -10.78
CA THR A 121 -14.08 -0.60 -11.78
C THR A 121 -14.51 -1.90 -11.11
N ARG A 122 -15.31 -2.71 -11.82
CA ARG A 122 -15.75 -4.03 -11.32
C ARG A 122 -14.57 -4.91 -10.88
N LYS A 123 -13.51 -4.98 -11.70
CA LYS A 123 -12.30 -5.76 -11.39
C LYS A 123 -11.62 -5.28 -10.10
N ARG A 124 -11.60 -3.97 -9.84
CA ARG A 124 -11.05 -3.42 -8.59
C ARG A 124 -11.92 -3.76 -7.39
N PHE A 125 -13.24 -3.60 -7.52
CA PHE A 125 -14.17 -3.97 -6.48
C PHE A 125 -14.01 -5.44 -6.10
N ASP A 126 -13.96 -6.34 -7.07
CA ASP A 126 -13.79 -7.78 -6.82
C ASP A 126 -12.45 -8.11 -6.14
N CYS A 127 -11.39 -7.34 -6.45
CA CYS A 127 -10.08 -7.49 -5.81
C CYS A 127 -10.05 -6.97 -4.37
N ILE A 128 -10.79 -5.90 -4.08
CA ILE A 128 -10.85 -5.30 -2.73
C ILE A 128 -11.72 -6.15 -1.80
N PHE A 129 -12.80 -6.72 -2.34
CA PHE A 129 -13.75 -7.53 -1.58
C PHE A 129 -13.66 -9.03 -1.97
N ASP A 130 -12.44 -9.55 -2.02
CA ASP A 130 -12.17 -10.93 -2.45
C ASP A 130 -12.67 -11.99 -1.45
N GLN A 131 -12.85 -11.59 -0.19
CA GLN A 131 -13.42 -12.41 0.89
C GLN A 131 -14.90 -12.75 0.71
N LEU A 132 -15.64 -12.02 -0.13
CA LEU A 132 -17.04 -12.30 -0.42
C LEU A 132 -17.16 -13.45 -1.44
N ASP A 133 -18.27 -14.19 -1.44
CA ASP A 133 -18.58 -15.06 -2.57
C ASP A 133 -18.98 -14.23 -3.81
N SER A 134 -18.98 -14.84 -4.99
CA SER A 134 -19.28 -14.14 -6.24
C SER A 134 -20.68 -13.54 -6.27
N GLY A 135 -21.68 -14.23 -5.70
CA GLY A 135 -23.06 -13.75 -5.68
C GLY A 135 -23.24 -12.57 -4.72
N ALA A 136 -22.57 -12.59 -3.56
CA ALA A 136 -22.52 -11.45 -2.67
C ALA A 136 -21.85 -10.24 -3.34
N ARG A 137 -20.69 -10.43 -4.00
CA ARG A 137 -20.02 -9.36 -4.76
C ARG A 137 -20.91 -8.76 -5.84
N ASP A 138 -21.61 -9.58 -6.62
CA ASP A 138 -22.50 -9.10 -7.67
C ASP A 138 -23.58 -8.17 -7.13
N LYS A 139 -24.24 -8.58 -6.03
CA LYS A 139 -25.28 -7.77 -5.37
C LYS A 139 -24.70 -6.47 -4.83
N ARG A 140 -23.54 -6.53 -4.16
CA ARG A 140 -22.93 -5.33 -3.54
C ARG A 140 -22.43 -4.35 -4.61
N TRP A 141 -21.88 -4.88 -5.71
CA TRP A 141 -21.48 -4.09 -6.86
C TRP A 141 -22.66 -3.35 -7.50
N GLN A 142 -23.78 -4.04 -7.73
CA GLN A 142 -24.99 -3.44 -8.29
C GLN A 142 -25.52 -2.31 -7.41
N GLY A 143 -25.72 -2.58 -6.12
CA GLY A 143 -26.19 -1.56 -5.18
C GLY A 143 -25.24 -0.36 -5.07
N LEU A 144 -23.93 -0.59 -5.15
CA LEU A 144 -22.94 0.48 -5.18
C LEU A 144 -23.06 1.36 -6.43
N GLN A 145 -23.14 0.74 -7.60
CA GLN A 145 -23.28 1.49 -8.85
C GLN A 145 -24.58 2.30 -8.89
N GLU A 146 -25.69 1.73 -8.43
CA GLU A 146 -26.98 2.42 -8.33
C GLU A 146 -26.87 3.64 -7.40
N ALA A 147 -26.36 3.46 -6.18
CA ALA A 147 -26.21 4.54 -5.22
C ALA A 147 -25.31 5.68 -5.74
N LEU A 148 -24.13 5.36 -6.29
CA LEU A 148 -23.21 6.34 -6.83
C LEU A 148 -23.84 7.12 -8.01
N SER A 149 -24.66 6.47 -8.82
CA SER A 149 -25.35 7.11 -9.96
C SER A 149 -26.42 8.11 -9.50
N MET A 150 -27.12 7.83 -8.39
CA MET A 150 -28.18 8.70 -7.87
C MET A 150 -27.65 10.04 -7.37
N VAL A 151 -26.46 10.03 -6.75
CA VAL A 151 -25.84 11.24 -6.17
C VAL A 151 -24.77 11.86 -7.06
N GLN A 152 -24.55 11.29 -8.26
CA GLN A 152 -23.47 11.67 -9.18
C GLN A 152 -22.10 11.73 -8.48
N PHE A 153 -21.88 10.87 -7.49
CA PHE A 153 -20.65 10.89 -6.71
C PHE A 153 -19.49 10.48 -7.61
N GLN A 154 -18.45 11.30 -7.60
CA GLN A 154 -17.16 11.01 -8.20
C GLN A 154 -16.09 11.44 -7.20
N ALA A 155 -15.18 10.53 -6.89
CA ALA A 155 -14.02 10.90 -6.09
C ALA A 155 -13.20 11.96 -6.85
N GLN A 156 -12.84 13.04 -6.16
CA GLN A 156 -12.06 14.16 -6.70
C GLN A 156 -10.63 13.74 -7.06
N ASN A 157 -10.11 12.77 -6.33
CA ASN A 157 -8.80 12.20 -6.56
C ASN A 157 -8.75 10.75 -6.06
N ARG A 158 -7.64 10.09 -6.35
CA ARG A 158 -7.41 8.69 -5.98
C ARG A 158 -7.45 8.48 -4.47
N ASP A 159 -6.96 9.44 -3.69
CA ASP A 159 -6.88 9.32 -2.24
C ASP A 159 -8.29 9.38 -1.62
N GLU A 160 -9.19 10.21 -2.14
CA GLU A 160 -10.59 10.23 -1.70
C GLU A 160 -11.30 8.89 -1.97
N LEU A 161 -11.05 8.26 -3.12
CA LEU A 161 -11.58 6.92 -3.39
C LEU A 161 -11.02 5.88 -2.41
N ILE A 162 -9.72 5.95 -2.11
CA ILE A 162 -9.07 5.04 -1.15
C ILE A 162 -9.65 5.25 0.25
N MET A 163 -9.80 6.50 0.70
CA MET A 163 -10.40 6.83 2.00
C MET A 163 -11.83 6.29 2.08
N PHE A 164 -12.65 6.56 1.07
CA PHE A 164 -14.02 6.06 1.00
C PHE A 164 -14.06 4.53 1.15
N LEU A 165 -13.30 3.82 0.32
CA LEU A 165 -13.30 2.35 0.32
C LEU A 165 -12.71 1.76 1.61
N ALA A 166 -11.71 2.40 2.20
CA ALA A 166 -11.11 1.97 3.46
C ALA A 166 -12.12 2.04 4.60
N HIS A 167 -12.85 3.15 4.72
CA HIS A 167 -13.92 3.29 5.72
C HIS A 167 -15.05 2.30 5.45
N VAL A 168 -15.56 2.23 4.22
CA VAL A 168 -16.62 1.27 3.86
C VAL A 168 -16.21 -0.15 4.22
N SER A 169 -14.99 -0.56 3.88
CA SER A 169 -14.48 -1.89 4.21
C SER A 169 -14.38 -2.12 5.72
N HIS A 170 -13.82 -1.15 6.47
CA HIS A 170 -13.66 -1.27 7.91
C HIS A 170 -15.00 -1.39 8.65
N GLU A 171 -15.94 -0.48 8.36
CA GLU A 171 -17.22 -0.37 9.05
C GLU A 171 -18.15 -1.57 8.78
N THR A 172 -17.92 -2.32 7.70
CA THR A 172 -18.85 -3.39 7.25
C THR A 172 -18.26 -4.81 7.31
N ASP A 173 -17.10 -4.99 7.97
CA ASP A 173 -16.31 -6.22 7.90
C ASP A 173 -16.10 -6.67 6.44
N GLY A 174 -15.69 -5.73 5.59
CA GLY A 174 -15.48 -5.96 4.16
C GLY A 174 -16.78 -6.29 3.43
N LEU A 175 -17.84 -5.51 3.66
CA LEU A 175 -19.17 -5.66 3.06
C LEU A 175 -19.89 -6.99 3.39
N LYS A 176 -19.43 -7.73 4.39
CA LYS A 176 -20.16 -8.93 4.87
C LYS A 176 -21.46 -8.55 5.54
N THR A 177 -21.52 -7.37 6.14
CA THR A 177 -22.71 -6.88 6.84
C THR A 177 -23.07 -5.44 6.47
N TYR A 178 -24.36 -5.12 6.53
CA TYR A 178 -24.87 -3.74 6.49
C TYR A 178 -25.60 -3.35 7.77
N GLU A 179 -25.73 -4.26 8.71
CA GLU A 179 -26.27 -3.99 10.03
C GLU A 179 -25.24 -4.42 11.07
N GLU A 180 -25.09 -3.64 12.12
CA GLU A 180 -24.26 -4.00 13.26
C GLU A 180 -24.66 -5.39 13.77
N TYR A 181 -23.68 -6.26 14.07
CA TYR A 181 -23.96 -7.65 14.47
C TYR A 181 -24.82 -7.75 15.74
N CYS A 182 -24.67 -6.80 16.67
CA CYS A 182 -25.54 -6.74 17.83
C CYS A 182 -27.00 -6.46 17.45
N GLY A 183 -27.25 -5.73 16.36
CA GLY A 183 -28.59 -5.39 15.88
C GLY A 183 -29.30 -6.63 15.34
N GLN A 184 -28.59 -7.44 14.57
CA GLN A 184 -29.07 -8.71 14.01
C GLN A 184 -29.39 -9.74 15.11
N SER A 185 -28.59 -9.76 16.17
CA SER A 185 -28.81 -10.65 17.32
C SER A 185 -29.80 -10.10 18.35
N GLY A 186 -30.22 -8.83 18.22
CA GLY A 186 -31.02 -8.11 19.22
C GLY A 186 -30.26 -7.71 20.48
N ALA A 187 -28.95 -7.94 20.55
CA ALA A 187 -28.13 -7.66 21.71
C ALA A 187 -28.04 -6.16 22.06
N CYS A 188 -28.14 -5.27 21.08
CA CYS A 188 -28.13 -3.82 21.29
C CYS A 188 -29.54 -3.19 21.34
N ALA A 189 -30.55 -3.95 21.78
CA ALA A 189 -31.91 -3.44 21.87
C ALA A 189 -32.08 -2.20 22.76
N ASN A 190 -31.23 -2.06 23.78
CA ASN A 190 -31.23 -0.92 24.70
C ASN A 190 -30.13 0.11 24.39
N ASP A 191 -29.28 -0.17 23.39
CA ASP A 191 -28.25 0.77 22.99
C ASP A 191 -28.82 1.76 21.95
N TYR A 192 -28.10 2.86 21.74
CA TYR A 192 -28.43 3.86 20.73
C TYR A 192 -29.83 4.50 20.89
N GLN A 193 -30.35 4.56 22.12
CA GLN A 193 -31.66 5.17 22.42
C GLN A 193 -31.56 6.66 22.75
N ASP A 194 -30.42 7.10 23.27
CA ASP A 194 -30.21 8.50 23.60
C ASP A 194 -30.13 9.36 22.34
N SER A 195 -30.55 10.61 22.46
CA SER A 195 -30.40 11.61 21.40
C SER A 195 -29.88 12.91 21.98
N TRP A 196 -28.82 13.43 21.39
CA TRP A 196 -28.17 14.68 21.81
C TRP A 196 -28.62 15.91 21.01
N CYS A 197 -29.53 15.77 20.05
CA CYS A 197 -30.08 16.91 19.31
C CYS A 197 -31.57 17.13 19.60
N PRO A 198 -31.93 17.87 20.65
CA PRO A 198 -33.30 18.26 20.89
C PRO A 198 -33.91 19.01 19.68
N PRO A 199 -35.19 18.77 19.33
CA PRO A 199 -36.15 17.90 20.01
C PRO A 199 -36.14 16.43 19.53
N VAL A 200 -35.19 16.01 18.70
CA VAL A 200 -35.14 14.64 18.13
C VAL A 200 -34.95 13.63 19.26
N GLN A 201 -35.77 12.59 19.29
CA GLN A 201 -35.68 11.45 20.19
C GLN A 201 -35.84 10.16 19.38
N ALA A 202 -35.44 9.02 19.95
CA ALA A 202 -35.72 7.72 19.36
C ALA A 202 -37.24 7.50 19.22
N GLU A 203 -37.68 7.00 18.06
CA GLU A 203 -39.07 6.63 17.85
C GLU A 203 -39.40 5.33 18.61
N PRO A 204 -40.56 5.24 19.27
CA PRO A 204 -40.96 4.02 19.97
C PRO A 204 -40.91 2.78 19.07
N GLY A 205 -40.21 1.75 19.53
CA GLY A 205 -40.07 0.48 18.80
C GLY A 205 -39.08 0.52 17.63
N LYS A 206 -38.32 1.62 17.47
CA LYS A 206 -37.26 1.74 16.47
C LYS A 206 -35.88 1.64 17.12
N GLN A 207 -34.91 1.18 16.33
CA GLN A 207 -33.54 0.94 16.77
C GLN A 207 -32.54 1.62 15.84
N TYR A 208 -31.53 2.27 16.41
CA TYR A 208 -30.59 3.14 15.71
C TYR A 208 -29.14 2.67 15.86
N TYR A 209 -28.93 1.35 15.91
CA TYR A 209 -27.60 0.75 15.76
C TYR A 209 -27.03 1.01 14.36
N GLY A 210 -25.76 0.66 14.15
CA GLY A 210 -25.04 0.91 12.91
C GLY A 210 -25.71 0.26 11.70
N ARG A 211 -26.05 1.07 10.68
CA ARG A 211 -26.52 0.57 9.38
C ARG A 211 -25.79 1.17 8.18
N GLY A 212 -25.83 0.43 7.08
CA GLY A 212 -25.24 0.82 5.81
C GLY A 212 -23.71 0.80 5.85
N TRP A 213 -23.11 1.39 4.82
CA TRP A 213 -21.68 1.27 4.56
C TRP A 213 -20.78 2.02 5.53
N PHE A 214 -21.34 3.00 6.24
CA PHE A 214 -20.61 3.82 7.22
C PHE A 214 -21.16 3.64 8.64
N GLN A 215 -21.96 2.59 8.87
CA GLN A 215 -22.56 2.27 10.16
C GLN A 215 -23.21 3.50 10.82
N LEU A 216 -24.16 4.12 10.12
CA LEU A 216 -24.95 5.23 10.66
C LEU A 216 -25.64 4.77 11.95
N SER A 217 -25.32 5.44 13.05
CA SER A 217 -25.84 5.11 14.39
C SER A 217 -26.42 6.35 15.06
N TRP A 218 -27.33 6.14 16.00
CA TRP A 218 -28.03 7.12 16.84
C TRP A 218 -29.18 7.90 16.18
N PRO A 219 -30.30 8.14 16.89
CA PRO A 219 -31.50 8.80 16.35
C PRO A 219 -31.19 10.16 15.72
N CYS A 220 -30.31 10.93 16.35
CA CYS A 220 -29.93 12.25 15.87
C CYS A 220 -29.30 12.22 14.47
N ASN A 221 -28.39 11.26 14.23
CA ASN A 221 -27.74 11.11 12.93
C ASN A 221 -28.72 10.61 11.88
N TYR A 222 -29.61 9.66 12.23
CA TYR A 222 -30.66 9.21 11.33
C TYR A 222 -31.61 10.34 10.93
N ASN A 223 -32.06 11.15 11.88
CA ASN A 223 -32.90 12.31 11.58
C ASN A 223 -32.18 13.29 10.65
N THR A 224 -30.92 13.63 10.94
CA THR A 224 -30.14 14.58 10.15
C THR A 224 -29.90 14.07 8.73
N ALA A 225 -29.49 12.81 8.58
CA ALA A 225 -29.31 12.17 7.28
C ALA A 225 -30.62 12.10 6.51
N GLY A 226 -31.72 11.75 7.18
CA GLY A 226 -33.04 11.66 6.58
C GLY A 226 -33.54 12.99 6.03
N GLN A 227 -33.35 14.08 6.78
CA GLN A 227 -33.66 15.43 6.33
C GLN A 227 -32.86 15.82 5.09
N ALA A 228 -31.55 15.51 5.06
CA ALA A 228 -30.70 15.79 3.90
C ALA A 228 -31.09 14.98 2.65
N LEU A 229 -31.58 13.75 2.85
CA LEU A 229 -31.98 12.84 1.76
C LEU A 229 -33.45 12.96 1.36
N GLY A 230 -34.26 13.72 2.09
CA GLY A 230 -35.72 13.81 1.88
C GLY A 230 -36.46 12.51 2.22
N VAL A 231 -35.90 11.68 3.12
CA VAL A 231 -36.48 10.41 3.56
C VAL A 231 -36.60 10.44 5.08
N ASP A 232 -37.76 10.09 5.64
CA ASP A 232 -37.95 10.02 7.09
C ASP A 232 -37.25 8.77 7.67
N LEU A 233 -35.93 8.87 7.86
CA LEU A 233 -35.10 7.82 8.45
C LEU A 233 -35.25 7.73 9.98
N LEU A 234 -35.85 8.74 10.62
CA LEU A 234 -36.14 8.64 12.04
C LEU A 234 -37.26 7.61 12.29
N LYS A 235 -38.31 7.63 11.47
CA LYS A 235 -39.39 6.63 11.52
C LYS A 235 -39.12 5.36 10.73
N ASN A 236 -38.16 5.38 9.80
CA ASN A 236 -37.83 4.23 8.95
C ASN A 236 -36.31 3.96 8.95
N PRO A 237 -35.66 3.77 10.11
CA PRO A 237 -34.22 3.55 10.17
C PRO A 237 -33.76 2.30 9.41
N GLU A 238 -34.63 1.30 9.28
CA GLU A 238 -34.41 0.08 8.50
C GLU A 238 -34.11 0.35 7.02
N LYS A 239 -34.49 1.50 6.45
CA LYS A 239 -34.20 1.84 5.04
C LYS A 239 -32.71 2.04 4.74
N VAL A 240 -31.87 2.12 5.76
CA VAL A 240 -30.42 2.29 5.61
C VAL A 240 -29.70 0.94 5.35
N ALA A 241 -30.38 -0.20 5.50
CA ALA A 241 -29.83 -1.54 5.29
C ALA A 241 -30.68 -2.40 4.33
#